data_AF-A0ABC9QWW0-F1
#
_entry.id   AF-A0ABC9QWW0-F1
#
_cell.length_a   1.000
_cell.length_b   1.000
_cell.length_c   1.000
_cell.angle_alpha   90.00
_cell.angle_beta   90.00
_cell.angle_gamma   90.00
#
_symmetry.space_group_name_H-M   'P 1'
#
loop_
_entity.id
_entity.type
_entity.pdbx_description
1 polymer ?
#
loop_
_entity_poly.entity_id
_entity_poly.type
_entity_poly.pdbx_seq_one_letter_code
_entity_poly.pdbx_strand_id
1 'polypeptide(L)'
;MNLYCERVLFDYEKQAYEVVFDFNTMSDLEELARHTNVQISNVPSQTLLILNNLKFESYKGPRAGFWYDIPICFFENFKMINEESEYRLIKFNLTMRDDQKLNFQQFRTIDGKLYKKNEETKDFYDSEFYKDIKEIGDIRNLQLIVRDVGCGNWNEVSEEKLCPICNLECCNWRGVNEDRFRLIYDLGGDVKFSNKEMDDIFDRANLTSPFYAVISHWDLDHYRAILDLDDTQLRLMKNIVVPSKMPNTLQLNKALNRLQCFGINIDIIPPALKRERSRRIELISRGKIHNFKLFRSSDGANINQSGIVLTIEGDRKVAVLTGDHHYPQIYNGVLNRSSIKPYELVVPHHGGNAGDFDLSLWNRIPLASGGLSTKSFRYKNLPQGKIHNFFITQKSFHCTECRESDYVTTL
;
A
#
# COMPACT_ATOMS: atom_id res chain seq x y z
N MET A 1 0.54 -10.75 -25.07
CA MET A 1 1.33 -9.99 -24.07
C MET A 1 0.70 -10.17 -22.71
N ASN A 2 1.51 -10.47 -21.70
CA ASN A 2 1.00 -10.76 -20.36
C ASN A 2 1.02 -9.53 -19.47
N LEU A 3 -0.16 -9.03 -19.13
CA LEU A 3 -0.37 -7.80 -18.38
C LEU A 3 -1.08 -8.06 -17.06
N TYR A 4 -0.58 -7.48 -15.98
CA TYR A 4 -1.20 -7.49 -14.66
C TYR A 4 -2.00 -6.22 -14.48
N CYS A 5 -3.30 -6.35 -14.20
CA CYS A 5 -4.14 -5.20 -13.92
C CYS A 5 -3.85 -4.70 -12.51
N GLU A 6 -3.03 -3.66 -12.40
CA GLU A 6 -2.75 -2.95 -11.14
C GLU A 6 -4.01 -2.25 -10.66
N ARG A 7 -4.68 -1.51 -11.55
CA ARG A 7 -5.79 -0.63 -11.14
C ARG A 7 -6.85 -0.44 -12.23
N VAL A 8 -8.11 -0.27 -11.80
CA VAL A 8 -9.25 0.06 -12.68
C VAL A 8 -10.02 1.22 -12.09
N LEU A 9 -10.09 2.32 -12.84
CA LEU A 9 -10.60 3.62 -12.42
C LEU A 9 -11.72 4.07 -13.33
N PHE A 10 -12.69 4.80 -12.77
CA PHE A 10 -13.77 5.39 -13.54
C PHE A 10 -13.69 6.91 -13.46
N ASP A 11 -13.50 7.55 -14.61
CA ASP A 11 -13.51 8.99 -14.81
C ASP A 11 -14.97 9.44 -15.06
N TYR A 12 -15.51 10.24 -14.13
CA TYR A 12 -16.90 10.72 -14.21
C TYR A 12 -17.08 11.81 -15.25
N GLU A 13 -16.09 12.65 -15.48
CA GLU A 13 -16.19 13.72 -16.45
C GLU A 13 -16.25 13.12 -17.86
N LYS A 14 -15.46 12.08 -18.10
CA LYS A 14 -15.41 11.37 -19.39
C LYS A 14 -16.40 10.22 -19.52
N GLN A 15 -17.05 9.83 -18.43
CA GLN A 15 -17.92 8.64 -18.36
C GLN A 15 -17.23 7.38 -18.93
N ALA A 16 -15.96 7.20 -18.59
CA ALA A 16 -15.11 6.16 -19.13
C ALA A 16 -14.15 5.64 -18.07
N TYR A 17 -13.47 4.53 -18.37
CA TYR A 17 -12.51 3.92 -17.48
C TYR A 17 -11.07 4.26 -17.86
N GLU A 18 -10.24 4.41 -16.84
CA GLU A 18 -8.79 4.40 -16.94
C GLU A 18 -8.29 3.10 -16.28
N VAL A 19 -7.36 2.40 -16.93
CA VAL A 19 -6.83 1.12 -16.42
C VAL A 19 -5.31 1.17 -16.45
N VAL A 20 -4.71 0.78 -15.32
CA VAL A 20 -3.26 0.71 -15.17
C VAL A 20 -2.84 -0.75 -15.21
N PHE A 21 -1.89 -1.06 -16.07
CA PHE A 21 -1.26 -2.35 -16.21
C PHE A 21 0.24 -2.27 -15.90
N ASP A 22 0.77 -3.35 -15.35
CA ASP A 22 2.20 -3.64 -15.38
C ASP A 22 2.47 -4.89 -16.23
N PHE A 23 3.70 -5.04 -16.69
CA PHE A 23 4.11 -6.13 -17.57
C PHE A 23 4.65 -7.29 -16.76
N ASN A 24 4.51 -8.51 -17.29
CA ASN A 24 5.18 -9.67 -16.71
C ASN A 24 6.70 -9.66 -16.96
N THR A 25 7.08 -9.36 -18.21
CA THR A 25 8.45 -9.48 -18.69
C THR A 25 8.88 -8.26 -19.50
N MET A 26 10.20 -8.05 -19.61
CA MET A 26 10.75 -6.98 -20.44
C MET A 26 10.44 -7.20 -21.93
N SER A 27 10.34 -8.47 -22.35
CA SER A 27 9.94 -8.83 -23.72
C SER A 27 8.53 -8.34 -24.06
N ASP A 28 7.57 -8.44 -23.13
CA ASP A 28 6.21 -7.91 -23.35
C ASP A 28 6.24 -6.36 -23.48
N LEU A 29 7.08 -5.69 -22.70
CA LEU A 29 7.27 -4.23 -22.74
C LEU A 29 7.91 -3.80 -24.08
N GLU A 30 8.96 -4.51 -24.52
CA GLU A 30 9.64 -4.34 -25.81
C GLU A 30 8.74 -4.60 -27.02
N GLU A 31 7.81 -5.53 -26.91
CA GLU A 31 6.80 -5.76 -27.94
C GLU A 31 5.88 -4.54 -28.12
N LEU A 32 5.34 -3.98 -27.03
CA LEU A 32 4.52 -2.78 -27.11
C LEU A 32 5.32 -1.54 -27.55
N ALA A 33 6.56 -1.41 -27.09
CA ALA A 33 7.45 -0.31 -27.50
C ALA A 33 7.66 -0.30 -29.02
N ARG A 34 7.95 -1.47 -29.62
CA ARG A 34 8.09 -1.60 -31.08
C ARG A 34 6.79 -1.27 -31.81
N HIS A 35 5.65 -1.72 -31.28
CA HIS A 35 4.34 -1.43 -31.89
C HIS A 35 3.98 0.06 -31.84
N THR A 36 4.32 0.74 -30.76
CA THR A 36 4.02 2.17 -30.55
C THR A 36 5.13 3.10 -31.05
N ASN A 37 6.21 2.55 -31.60
CA ASN A 37 7.41 3.27 -32.03
C ASN A 37 8.03 4.14 -30.92
N VAL A 38 7.94 3.68 -29.66
CA VAL A 38 8.53 4.33 -28.49
C VAL A 38 9.90 3.72 -28.21
N GLN A 39 10.91 4.56 -27.98
CA GLN A 39 12.21 4.05 -27.55
C GLN A 39 12.17 3.63 -26.09
N ILE A 40 12.72 2.44 -25.81
CA ILE A 40 13.00 2.02 -24.44
C ILE A 40 14.30 2.70 -24.04
N SER A 41 14.15 3.83 -23.37
CA SER A 41 15.21 4.46 -22.60
C SER A 41 15.73 3.51 -21.52
N ASN A 42 17.01 3.60 -21.18
CA ASN A 42 17.61 2.87 -20.05
C ASN A 42 17.09 3.32 -18.66
N VAL A 43 16.08 4.20 -18.58
CA VAL A 43 15.48 4.63 -17.30
C VAL A 43 14.85 3.39 -16.63
N PRO A 44 15.44 2.85 -15.55
CA PRO A 44 15.15 1.50 -15.12
C PRO A 44 13.76 1.32 -14.51
N SER A 45 13.04 2.39 -14.15
CA SER A 45 11.80 2.33 -13.35
C SER A 45 10.50 2.44 -14.14
N GLN A 46 10.54 2.86 -15.41
CA GLN A 46 9.33 3.06 -16.22
C GLN A 46 8.86 1.75 -16.84
N THR A 47 7.76 1.19 -16.34
CA THR A 47 7.13 -0.01 -16.92
C THR A 47 5.63 0.08 -17.08
N LEU A 48 4.95 1.03 -16.43
CA LEU A 48 3.50 0.98 -16.40
C LEU A 48 2.89 1.40 -17.74
N LEU A 49 1.76 0.78 -18.03
CA LEU A 49 0.88 1.11 -19.14
C LEU A 49 -0.43 1.65 -18.60
N ILE A 50 -0.81 2.85 -19.01
CA ILE A 50 -2.11 3.45 -18.75
C ILE A 50 -2.94 3.41 -20.02
N LEU A 51 -4.16 2.87 -19.91
CA LEU A 51 -5.19 2.90 -20.95
C LEU A 51 -6.31 3.83 -20.52
N ASN A 52 -6.61 4.83 -21.32
CA ASN A 52 -7.61 5.86 -21.05
C ASN A 52 -8.84 5.72 -21.96
N ASN A 53 -9.94 6.33 -21.52
CA ASN A 53 -11.21 6.43 -22.23
C ASN A 53 -11.81 5.06 -22.60
N LEU A 54 -11.60 4.04 -21.76
CA LEU A 54 -12.12 2.71 -22.00
C LEU A 54 -13.62 2.63 -21.68
N LYS A 55 -14.37 1.93 -22.52
CA LYS A 55 -15.75 1.51 -22.24
C LYS A 55 -15.80 -0.01 -22.26
N PHE A 56 -16.63 -0.60 -21.40
CA PHE A 56 -16.73 -2.05 -21.28
C PHE A 56 -18.14 -2.54 -21.54
N GLU A 57 -18.23 -3.77 -22.05
CA GLU A 57 -19.46 -4.53 -21.96
C GLU A 57 -19.81 -4.81 -20.48
N SER A 58 -21.10 -4.89 -20.16
CA SER A 58 -21.57 -5.08 -18.78
C SER A 58 -20.90 -6.28 -18.12
N TYR A 59 -20.22 -6.03 -16.99
CA TYR A 59 -19.48 -7.02 -16.18
C TYR A 59 -18.25 -7.68 -16.84
N LYS A 60 -17.82 -7.20 -18.03
CA LYS A 60 -16.68 -7.77 -18.77
C LYS A 60 -15.42 -6.89 -18.80
N GLY A 61 -15.36 -5.86 -17.95
CA GLY A 61 -14.17 -5.05 -17.77
C GLY A 61 -13.03 -5.81 -17.07
N PRO A 62 -11.81 -5.26 -17.07
CA PRO A 62 -10.71 -5.80 -16.30
C PRO A 62 -10.97 -5.67 -14.79
N ARG A 63 -10.21 -6.42 -13.99
CA ARG A 63 -10.31 -6.46 -12.54
C ARG A 63 -8.89 -6.32 -11.97
N ALA A 64 -8.72 -5.42 -11.01
CA ALA A 64 -7.46 -5.26 -10.29
C ALA A 64 -7.04 -6.60 -9.65
N GLY A 65 -5.74 -6.88 -9.65
CA GLY A 65 -5.17 -8.11 -9.13
C GLY A 65 -5.21 -9.32 -10.08
N PHE A 66 -5.66 -9.15 -11.33
CA PHE A 66 -5.76 -10.22 -12.31
C PHE A 66 -4.82 -10.05 -13.50
N TRP A 67 -4.43 -11.20 -14.06
CA TRP A 67 -3.60 -11.30 -15.25
C TRP A 67 -4.44 -11.43 -16.52
N TYR A 68 -3.93 -10.84 -17.60
CA TYR A 68 -4.55 -10.84 -18.91
C TYR A 68 -3.49 -11.15 -19.98
N ASP A 69 -3.82 -12.03 -20.91
CA ASP A 69 -3.03 -12.25 -22.13
C ASP A 69 -3.69 -11.49 -23.29
N ILE A 70 -3.18 -10.29 -23.54
CA ILE A 70 -3.73 -9.35 -24.51
C ILE A 70 -2.89 -9.41 -25.79
N PRO A 71 -3.47 -9.70 -26.96
CA PRO A 71 -2.72 -9.74 -28.21
C PRO A 71 -2.26 -8.34 -28.62
N ILE A 72 -1.09 -8.22 -29.26
CA ILE A 72 -0.53 -6.91 -29.64
C ILE A 72 -1.46 -6.09 -30.56
N CYS A 73 -2.23 -6.76 -31.44
CA CYS A 73 -3.20 -6.10 -32.32
C CYS A 73 -4.34 -5.38 -31.56
N PHE A 74 -4.58 -5.72 -30.28
CA PHE A 74 -5.52 -4.98 -29.43
C PHE A 74 -5.15 -3.49 -29.35
N PHE A 75 -3.86 -3.16 -29.40
CA PHE A 75 -3.35 -1.81 -29.24
C PHE A 75 -3.44 -0.95 -30.51
N GLU A 76 -3.83 -1.53 -31.66
CA GLU A 76 -4.04 -0.80 -32.92
C GLU A 76 -5.16 0.27 -32.79
N ASN A 77 -6.13 0.02 -31.91
CA ASN A 77 -7.25 0.92 -31.62
C ASN A 77 -6.89 2.05 -30.65
N PHE A 78 -5.62 2.18 -30.28
CA PHE A 78 -5.14 3.16 -29.32
C PHE A 78 -4.20 4.18 -29.97
N LYS A 79 -4.11 5.37 -29.39
CA LYS A 79 -3.10 6.38 -29.71
C LYS A 79 -2.33 6.76 -28.45
N MET A 80 -1.03 7.01 -28.59
CA MET A 80 -0.20 7.59 -27.52
C MET A 80 -0.65 9.02 -27.26
N ILE A 81 -0.83 9.37 -25.98
CA ILE A 81 -1.24 10.72 -25.56
C ILE A 81 0.00 11.60 -25.33
N ASN A 82 1.05 11.08 -24.71
CA ASN A 82 2.30 11.79 -24.45
C ASN A 82 3.43 10.79 -24.07
N GLU A 83 4.70 11.14 -24.35
CA GLU A 83 5.89 10.57 -23.70
C GLU A 83 6.20 11.40 -22.44
N GLU A 84 5.46 11.22 -21.34
CA GLU A 84 5.60 12.14 -20.19
C GLU A 84 6.87 11.86 -19.38
N SER A 85 7.75 12.86 -19.30
CA SER A 85 8.92 12.90 -18.42
C SER A 85 8.58 13.18 -16.94
N GLU A 86 7.33 13.54 -16.65
CA GLU A 86 6.87 13.94 -15.30
C GLU A 86 6.66 12.75 -14.35
N TYR A 87 6.58 11.52 -14.87
CA TYR A 87 6.29 10.32 -14.09
C TYR A 87 7.42 9.28 -14.17
N ARG A 88 8.02 8.95 -13.02
CA ARG A 88 9.10 7.94 -12.87
C ARG A 88 8.70 6.51 -13.25
N LEU A 89 7.42 6.16 -13.18
CA LEU A 89 6.94 4.77 -13.33
C LEU A 89 6.16 4.49 -14.62
N ILE A 90 5.55 5.51 -15.23
CA ILE A 90 4.68 5.35 -16.40
C ILE A 90 5.54 5.35 -17.66
N LYS A 91 5.45 4.27 -18.44
CA LYS A 91 6.13 4.16 -19.73
C LYS A 91 5.22 4.46 -20.91
N PHE A 92 3.97 4.00 -20.83
CA PHE A 92 2.99 4.15 -21.91
C PHE A 92 1.72 4.79 -21.39
N ASN A 93 1.24 5.79 -22.10
CA ASN A 93 -0.03 6.45 -21.84
C ASN A 93 -0.84 6.48 -23.13
N LEU A 94 -1.79 5.55 -23.25
CA LEU A 94 -2.59 5.30 -24.44
C LEU A 94 -4.04 5.73 -24.21
N THR A 95 -4.69 6.29 -25.22
CA THR A 95 -6.14 6.52 -25.23
C THR A 95 -6.79 5.76 -26.36
N MET A 96 -7.98 5.20 -26.07
CA MET A 96 -8.81 4.56 -27.09
C MET A 96 -9.21 5.57 -28.17
N ARG A 97 -9.10 5.20 -29.46
CA ARG A 97 -9.41 6.08 -30.60
C ARG A 97 -10.91 6.25 -30.83
N ASP A 98 -11.69 5.25 -30.47
CA ASP A 98 -13.14 5.21 -30.65
C ASP A 98 -13.86 4.96 -29.32
N ASP A 99 -15.18 4.78 -29.40
CA ASP A 99 -16.07 4.56 -28.27
C ASP A 99 -16.53 3.09 -28.15
N GLN A 100 -15.80 2.15 -28.76
CA GLN A 100 -16.17 0.74 -28.73
C GLN A 100 -16.16 0.20 -27.29
N LYS A 101 -17.16 -0.64 -26.97
CA LYS A 101 -17.16 -1.41 -25.72
C LYS A 101 -16.25 -2.61 -25.85
N LEU A 102 -15.31 -2.75 -24.92
CA LEU A 102 -14.35 -3.83 -24.86
C LEU A 102 -14.80 -4.96 -23.95
N ASN A 103 -14.36 -6.17 -24.27
CA ASN A 103 -14.53 -7.37 -23.46
C ASN A 103 -13.14 -7.86 -23.02
N PHE A 104 -12.73 -7.53 -21.79
CA PHE A 104 -11.46 -7.98 -21.22
C PHE A 104 -11.54 -9.39 -20.66
N GLN A 105 -12.74 -9.91 -20.39
CA GLN A 105 -12.91 -11.25 -19.85
C GLN A 105 -12.34 -12.34 -20.78
N GLN A 106 -12.38 -12.12 -22.10
CA GLN A 106 -11.82 -13.06 -23.08
C GLN A 106 -10.29 -13.20 -22.98
N PHE A 107 -9.60 -12.19 -22.44
CA PHE A 107 -8.15 -12.18 -22.28
C PHE A 107 -7.70 -12.63 -20.89
N ARG A 108 -8.63 -12.81 -19.95
CA ARG A 108 -8.29 -13.09 -18.55
C ARG A 108 -7.67 -14.48 -18.41
N THR A 109 -6.50 -14.56 -17.77
CA THR A 109 -5.87 -15.84 -17.48
C THR A 109 -6.45 -16.48 -16.22
N ILE A 110 -6.42 -17.82 -16.16
CA ILE A 110 -6.88 -18.59 -14.99
C ILE A 110 -5.75 -18.74 -13.96
N ASP A 111 -4.51 -18.87 -14.43
CA ASP A 111 -3.34 -19.00 -13.57
C ASP A 111 -2.73 -17.64 -13.27
N GLY A 112 -2.68 -17.31 -11.98
CA GLY A 112 -1.95 -16.15 -11.50
C GLY A 112 -0.45 -16.38 -11.62
N LYS A 113 0.26 -15.48 -12.29
CA LYS A 113 1.72 -15.49 -12.31
C LYS A 113 2.21 -14.90 -10.99
N LEU A 114 2.49 -15.78 -10.03
CA LEU A 114 3.14 -15.41 -8.78
C LEU A 114 4.65 -15.41 -8.96
N TYR A 115 5.32 -14.50 -8.27
CA TYR A 115 6.76 -14.49 -8.14
C TYR A 115 7.18 -15.77 -7.40
N LYS A 116 7.92 -16.63 -8.09
CA LYS A 116 8.44 -17.90 -7.56
C LYS A 116 9.94 -17.94 -7.76
N LYS A 117 10.67 -17.11 -7.01
CA LYS A 117 12.09 -17.36 -6.73
C LYS A 117 12.13 -18.25 -5.48
N ASN A 118 13.22 -18.98 -5.23
CA ASN A 118 13.38 -19.88 -4.07
C ASN A 118 13.49 -19.09 -2.73
N GLU A 119 12.67 -18.05 -2.56
CA GLU A 119 12.61 -17.23 -1.38
C GLU A 119 11.93 -18.02 -0.27
N GLU A 120 12.66 -18.24 0.82
CA GLU A 120 12.13 -18.98 1.96
C GLU A 120 11.15 -18.10 2.74
N THR A 121 9.93 -18.60 2.90
CA THR A 121 8.98 -18.00 3.85
C THR A 121 9.37 -18.41 5.26
N LYS A 122 9.21 -17.50 6.23
CA LYS A 122 9.51 -17.75 7.64
C LYS A 122 8.33 -17.40 8.54
N ASP A 123 8.23 -18.06 9.70
CA ASP A 123 7.26 -17.64 10.72
C ASP A 123 7.70 -16.28 11.30
N PHE A 124 6.74 -15.54 11.85
CA PHE A 124 7.00 -14.24 12.46
C PHE A 124 8.02 -14.32 13.58
N TYR A 125 7.99 -15.36 14.41
CA TYR A 125 8.96 -15.55 15.51
C TYR A 125 10.40 -15.79 15.05
N ASP A 126 10.59 -16.26 13.82
CA ASP A 126 11.90 -16.54 13.22
C ASP A 126 12.40 -15.39 12.32
N SER A 127 11.56 -14.36 12.13
CA SER A 127 11.87 -13.19 11.32
C SER A 127 12.98 -12.35 11.93
N GLU A 128 13.77 -11.69 11.08
CA GLU A 128 14.82 -10.79 11.56
C GLU A 128 14.21 -9.58 12.25
N PHE A 129 13.08 -9.09 11.76
CA PHE A 129 12.27 -8.09 12.45
C PHE A 129 12.00 -8.48 13.90
N TYR A 130 11.52 -9.70 14.14
CA TYR A 130 11.18 -10.14 15.50
C TYR A 130 12.40 -10.17 16.41
N LYS A 131 13.56 -10.63 15.90
CA LYS A 131 14.80 -10.67 16.68
C LYS A 131 15.28 -9.26 17.03
N ASP A 132 15.32 -8.37 16.05
CA ASP A 132 15.70 -6.97 16.24
C ASP A 132 14.79 -6.27 17.25
N ILE A 133 13.47 -6.38 17.09
CA ILE A 133 12.52 -5.77 18.03
C ILE A 133 12.67 -6.38 19.42
N LYS A 134 12.89 -7.70 19.52
CA LYS A 134 13.10 -8.37 20.80
C LYS A 134 14.31 -7.80 21.54
N GLU A 135 15.40 -7.52 20.84
CA GLU A 135 16.61 -6.88 21.38
C GLU A 135 16.39 -5.43 21.79
N ILE A 136 15.62 -4.66 21.00
CA ILE A 136 15.28 -3.26 21.31
C ILE A 136 14.47 -3.15 22.61
N GLY A 137 13.54 -4.08 22.86
CA GLY A 137 12.68 -4.03 24.05
C GLY A 137 11.38 -3.26 23.85
N ASP A 138 10.69 -2.98 24.96
CA ASP A 138 9.53 -2.09 24.97
C ASP A 138 9.95 -0.65 24.68
N ILE A 139 9.24 -0.01 23.76
CA ILE A 139 9.49 1.36 23.30
C ILE A 139 8.44 2.26 23.92
N ARG A 140 8.88 3.36 24.55
CA ARG A 140 8.02 4.33 25.23
C ARG A 140 7.80 5.56 24.36
N ASN A 141 6.76 6.35 24.66
CA ASN A 141 6.46 7.61 23.97
C ASN A 141 6.38 7.44 22.44
N LEU A 142 5.68 6.38 22.00
CA LEU A 142 5.46 6.16 20.58
C LEU A 142 4.50 7.21 20.03
N GLN A 143 4.75 7.68 18.81
CA GLN A 143 3.81 8.45 18.02
C GLN A 143 3.47 7.72 16.73
N LEU A 144 2.23 7.91 16.26
CA LEU A 144 1.76 7.56 14.93
C LEU A 144 1.74 8.80 14.05
N ILE A 145 2.27 8.67 12.83
CA ILE A 145 2.17 9.67 11.77
C ILE A 145 1.51 9.01 10.56
N VAL A 146 0.37 9.53 10.10
CA VAL A 146 -0.25 9.12 8.82
C VAL A 146 0.06 10.21 7.81
N ARG A 147 0.87 9.88 6.80
CA ARG A 147 1.31 10.86 5.79
C ARG A 147 0.22 11.09 4.78
N ASP A 148 0.13 12.34 4.29
CA ASP A 148 -0.69 12.63 3.13
C ASP A 148 0.00 12.14 1.85
N VAL A 149 -0.45 10.98 1.36
CA VAL A 149 0.09 10.34 0.14
C VAL A 149 -1.01 10.08 -0.88
N GLY A 150 -2.14 10.78 -0.76
CA GLY A 150 -3.33 10.58 -1.58
C GLY A 150 -3.94 9.20 -1.33
N CYS A 151 -4.02 8.39 -2.38
CA CYS A 151 -4.63 7.05 -2.31
C CYS A 151 -3.62 5.92 -2.36
N GLY A 152 -2.40 6.18 -1.89
CA GLY A 152 -1.51 5.15 -1.40
C GLY A 152 -1.47 5.16 0.12
N ASN A 153 -0.55 4.39 0.71
CA ASN A 153 -0.45 4.25 2.15
C ASN A 153 0.98 4.44 2.65
N TRP A 154 1.16 5.30 3.64
CA TRP A 154 2.43 5.51 4.33
C TRP A 154 2.14 5.95 5.76
N ASN A 155 2.39 5.07 6.73
CA ASN A 155 2.23 5.38 8.14
C ASN A 155 3.53 5.12 8.89
N GLU A 156 3.96 6.05 9.71
CA GLU A 156 5.16 5.92 10.51
C GLU A 156 4.79 5.74 11.99
N VAL A 157 5.51 4.84 12.64
CA VAL A 157 5.55 4.74 14.09
C VAL A 157 6.98 5.04 14.53
N SER A 158 7.14 6.04 15.39
CA SER A 158 8.46 6.45 15.85
C SER A 158 8.44 6.87 17.32
N GLU A 159 9.61 6.87 17.94
CA GLU A 159 9.78 7.40 19.30
C GLU A 159 9.81 8.95 19.29
N GLU A 160 8.94 9.58 20.08
CA GLU A 160 8.82 11.04 20.19
C GLU A 160 10.11 11.71 20.68
N LYS A 161 10.40 12.89 20.12
CA LYS A 161 11.48 13.77 20.56
C LYS A 161 11.10 14.52 21.83
N LEU A 162 11.10 13.82 22.95
CA LEU A 162 11.02 14.47 24.27
C LEU A 162 12.36 15.09 24.65
N CYS A 163 12.31 16.31 25.18
CA CYS A 163 13.49 16.91 25.77
C CYS A 163 13.84 16.20 27.08
N PRO A 164 15.07 15.71 27.27
CA PRO A 164 15.45 14.95 28.47
C PRO A 164 15.47 15.80 29.75
N ILE A 165 15.51 17.14 29.63
CA ILE A 165 15.53 18.06 30.78
C ILE A 165 14.11 18.34 31.28
N CYS A 166 13.18 18.56 30.35
CA CYS A 166 11.85 19.10 30.65
C CYS A 166 10.71 18.10 30.40
N ASN A 167 10.99 16.96 29.75
CA ASN A 167 10.04 15.94 29.27
C ASN A 167 8.83 16.55 28.52
N LEU A 168 9.08 17.66 27.84
CA LEU A 168 8.12 18.47 27.07
C LEU A 168 8.72 18.74 25.69
N GLU A 169 7.85 18.99 24.70
CA GLU A 169 8.22 19.42 23.33
C GLU A 169 8.78 20.85 23.27
N CYS A 170 8.83 21.58 24.40
CA CYS A 170 9.05 23.03 24.43
C CYS A 170 10.53 23.46 24.34
N CYS A 171 11.45 22.53 24.48
CA CYS A 171 12.87 22.80 24.48
C CYS A 171 13.35 22.47 23.06
N ASN A 172 13.74 23.46 22.24
CA ASN A 172 14.33 23.34 20.87
C ASN A 172 15.66 22.53 20.89
N TRP A 173 15.63 21.34 21.48
CA TRP A 173 16.74 20.49 21.76
C TRP A 173 17.07 19.74 20.48
N ARG A 174 18.06 20.25 19.76
CA ARG A 174 18.74 19.55 18.65
C ARG A 174 19.71 18.50 19.21
N GLY A 175 19.20 17.69 20.14
CA GLY A 175 19.94 16.58 20.74
C GLY A 175 20.34 15.58 19.67
N VAL A 176 21.59 15.13 19.79
CA VAL A 176 22.40 14.37 18.85
C VAL A 176 21.70 13.09 18.36
N ASN A 177 22.01 12.71 17.12
CA ASN A 177 21.70 11.47 16.41
C ASN A 177 21.88 10.19 17.25
N GLU A 178 20.93 9.88 18.13
CA GLU A 178 20.71 8.51 18.56
C GLU A 178 19.73 7.86 17.58
N ASP A 179 20.04 6.64 17.13
CA ASP A 179 19.22 5.84 16.25
C ASP A 179 17.91 5.48 16.94
N ARG A 180 16.96 6.40 16.90
CA ARG A 180 15.62 6.20 17.45
C ARG A 180 14.87 5.19 16.62
N PHE A 181 14.02 4.45 17.31
CA PHE A 181 13.14 3.53 16.63
C PHE A 181 12.23 4.25 15.62
N ARG A 182 12.19 3.70 14.41
CA ARG A 182 11.25 4.08 13.36
C ARG A 182 10.81 2.83 12.61
N LEU A 183 9.49 2.65 12.49
CA LEU A 183 8.85 1.67 11.63
C LEU A 183 7.95 2.41 10.65
N ILE A 184 8.01 2.02 9.38
CA ILE A 184 7.15 2.54 8.33
C ILE A 184 6.27 1.39 7.85
N TYR A 185 4.97 1.54 7.99
CA TYR A 185 3.96 0.62 7.48
C TYR A 185 3.42 1.15 6.16
N ASP A 186 3.62 0.35 5.12
CA ASP A 186 3.58 0.71 3.72
C ASP A 186 4.56 1.85 3.34
N LEU A 187 5.08 1.78 2.13
CA LEU A 187 6.00 2.74 1.54
C LEU A 187 5.38 3.25 0.24
N GLY A 188 4.15 3.73 0.39
CA GLY A 188 3.22 3.97 -0.68
C GLY A 188 3.18 5.40 -1.18
N GLY A 189 2.48 5.56 -2.28
CA GLY A 189 2.20 6.83 -2.93
C GLY A 189 1.31 6.55 -4.14
N ASP A 190 0.35 7.42 -4.40
CA ASP A 190 -0.58 7.23 -5.50
C ASP A 190 0.18 6.99 -6.82
N VAL A 191 -0.23 5.99 -7.61
CA VAL A 191 0.46 5.56 -8.84
C VAL A 191 0.66 6.69 -9.84
N LYS A 192 -0.24 7.69 -9.84
CA LYS A 192 -0.21 8.85 -10.73
C LYS A 192 0.30 10.13 -10.05
N PHE A 193 1.02 10.02 -8.94
CA PHE A 193 1.78 11.17 -8.44
C PHE A 193 2.95 11.48 -9.36
N SER A 194 3.08 12.76 -9.68
CA SER A 194 4.25 13.35 -10.34
C SER A 194 5.51 13.10 -9.51
N ASN A 195 6.67 13.27 -10.13
CA ASN A 195 7.94 13.18 -9.42
C ASN A 195 8.01 14.17 -8.26
N LYS A 196 7.50 15.40 -8.45
CA LYS A 196 7.45 16.43 -7.41
C LYS A 196 6.57 16.02 -6.22
N GLU A 197 5.38 15.49 -6.47
CA GLU A 197 4.49 15.02 -5.39
C GLU A 197 5.15 13.91 -4.55
N MET A 198 5.91 13.01 -5.18
CA MET A 198 6.68 11.98 -4.45
C MET A 198 7.87 12.57 -3.69
N ASP A 199 8.63 13.48 -4.30
CA ASP A 199 9.78 14.12 -3.65
C ASP A 199 9.32 14.91 -2.42
N ASP A 200 8.18 15.62 -2.51
CA ASP A 200 7.59 16.33 -1.37
C ASP A 200 7.22 15.37 -0.21
N ILE A 201 6.81 14.12 -0.49
CA ILE A 201 6.57 13.09 0.54
C ILE A 201 7.89 12.69 1.21
N PHE A 202 8.95 12.45 0.43
CA PHE A 202 10.25 12.05 0.95
C PHE A 202 10.89 13.14 1.81
N ASP A 203 10.75 14.40 1.40
CA ASP A 203 11.20 15.56 2.16
C ASP A 203 10.49 15.66 3.53
N ARG A 204 9.16 15.42 3.55
CA ARG A 204 8.39 15.38 4.81
C ARG A 204 8.73 14.17 5.70
N ALA A 205 8.99 13.02 5.10
CA ALA A 205 9.41 11.81 5.81
C ALA A 205 10.80 11.97 6.44
N ASN A 206 11.67 12.73 5.77
CA ASN A 206 13.03 13.06 6.22
C ASN A 206 13.77 11.81 6.74
N LEU A 207 13.96 10.83 5.85
CA LEU A 207 14.57 9.54 6.18
C LEU A 207 16.10 9.70 6.34
N THR A 208 16.52 10.15 7.53
CA THR A 208 17.94 10.41 7.86
C THR A 208 18.52 9.45 8.89
N SER A 209 17.73 8.48 9.38
CA SER A 209 18.12 7.49 10.38
C SER A 209 17.63 6.10 9.99
N PRO A 210 18.20 5.04 10.56
CA PRO A 210 17.77 3.67 10.28
C PRO A 210 16.28 3.44 10.58
N PHE A 211 15.63 2.59 9.79
CA PHE A 211 14.21 2.29 9.96
C PHE A 211 13.86 0.86 9.54
N TYR A 212 12.71 0.39 10.02
CA TYR A 212 12.07 -0.86 9.63
C TYR A 212 10.90 -0.59 8.70
N ALA A 213 10.60 -1.52 7.80
CA ALA A 213 9.45 -1.43 6.91
C ALA A 213 8.53 -2.65 7.05
N VAL A 214 7.22 -2.44 6.90
CA VAL A 214 6.22 -3.51 6.75
C VAL A 214 5.35 -3.16 5.56
N ILE A 215 5.30 -4.02 4.53
CA ILE A 215 4.38 -3.85 3.40
C ILE A 215 3.14 -4.70 3.67
N SER A 216 1.98 -4.07 3.67
CA SER A 216 0.70 -4.71 3.90
C SER A 216 0.36 -5.67 2.76
N HIS A 217 0.53 -5.25 1.51
CA HIS A 217 0.32 -6.03 0.29
C HIS A 217 1.01 -5.38 -0.91
N TRP A 218 1.02 -6.06 -2.05
CA TRP A 218 1.82 -5.70 -3.23
C TRP A 218 1.04 -4.95 -4.30
N ASP A 219 0.08 -4.11 -3.92
CA ASP A 219 -0.45 -3.10 -4.82
C ASP A 219 0.56 -1.95 -4.89
N LEU A 220 0.82 -1.41 -6.09
CA LEU A 220 1.93 -0.49 -6.32
C LEU A 220 1.91 0.75 -5.41
N ASP A 221 0.74 1.26 -5.09
CA ASP A 221 0.53 2.39 -4.20
C ASP A 221 0.83 2.11 -2.71
N HIS A 222 1.26 0.89 -2.36
CA HIS A 222 1.74 0.52 -1.02
C HIS A 222 3.25 0.28 -0.93
N TYR A 223 3.95 0.14 -2.07
CA TYR A 223 5.41 -0.10 -2.09
C TYR A 223 6.18 0.78 -3.07
N ARG A 224 5.51 1.68 -3.79
CA ARG A 224 6.09 2.59 -4.79
C ARG A 224 7.40 3.23 -4.35
N ALA A 225 7.52 3.70 -3.11
CA ALA A 225 8.71 4.39 -2.65
C ALA A 225 9.97 3.52 -2.67
N ILE A 226 9.88 2.19 -2.62
CA ILE A 226 11.05 1.30 -2.80
C ILE A 226 11.73 1.52 -4.16
N LEU A 227 10.94 1.89 -5.18
CA LEU A 227 11.43 2.20 -6.53
C LEU A 227 12.01 3.61 -6.63
N ASP A 228 11.49 4.55 -5.85
CA ASP A 228 11.72 5.99 -5.98
C ASP A 228 12.71 6.57 -4.96
N LEU A 229 12.91 5.93 -3.79
CA LEU A 229 13.90 6.34 -2.80
C LEU A 229 15.31 6.30 -3.39
N ASP A 230 16.17 7.24 -2.98
CA ASP A 230 17.57 7.20 -3.38
C ASP A 230 18.34 6.08 -2.64
N ASP A 231 19.53 5.77 -3.15
CA ASP A 231 20.38 4.72 -2.62
C ASP A 231 20.81 4.97 -1.16
N THR A 232 20.95 6.23 -0.75
CA THR A 232 21.33 6.60 0.62
C THR A 232 20.17 6.33 1.58
N GLN A 233 18.96 6.74 1.21
CA GLN A 233 17.75 6.50 1.98
C GLN A 233 17.43 5.01 2.08
N LEU A 234 17.56 4.27 0.97
CA LEU A 234 17.23 2.84 0.95
C LEU A 234 18.18 2.04 1.85
N ARG A 235 19.47 2.40 1.92
CA ARG A 235 20.46 1.77 2.82
C ARG A 235 20.15 1.95 4.31
N LEU A 236 19.31 2.91 4.70
CA LEU A 236 18.87 3.07 6.08
C LEU A 236 17.81 2.03 6.50
N MET A 237 17.19 1.33 5.54
CA MET A 237 16.23 0.29 5.83
C MET A 237 16.95 -0.95 6.39
N LYS A 238 16.74 -1.23 7.69
CA LYS A 238 17.35 -2.40 8.35
C LYS A 238 16.72 -3.71 7.89
N ASN A 239 15.40 -3.72 7.74
CA ASN A 239 14.64 -4.90 7.38
C ASN A 239 13.26 -4.51 6.82
N ILE A 240 12.70 -5.38 5.98
CA ILE A 240 11.34 -5.25 5.46
C ILE A 240 10.54 -6.54 5.65
N VAL A 241 9.35 -6.43 6.25
CA VAL A 241 8.40 -7.54 6.42
C VAL A 241 7.32 -7.47 5.34
N VAL A 242 7.09 -8.57 4.63
CA VAL A 242 6.19 -8.58 3.46
C VAL A 242 5.34 -9.86 3.40
N PRO A 243 4.15 -9.85 2.78
CA PRO A 243 3.38 -11.06 2.56
C PRO A 243 3.95 -11.86 1.38
N SER A 244 3.86 -13.19 1.46
CA SER A 244 4.36 -14.10 0.42
C SER A 244 3.61 -14.07 -0.93
N LYS A 245 2.44 -13.44 -1.00
CA LYS A 245 1.62 -13.42 -2.22
C LYS A 245 2.05 -12.28 -3.14
N MET A 246 3.13 -12.51 -3.87
CA MET A 246 3.80 -11.54 -4.73
C MET A 246 3.39 -11.76 -6.21
N PRO A 247 2.74 -10.80 -6.90
CA PRO A 247 2.51 -10.90 -8.34
C PRO A 247 3.82 -10.74 -9.11
N ASN A 248 4.08 -11.59 -10.12
CA ASN A 248 5.32 -11.51 -10.90
C ASN A 248 5.27 -10.38 -11.94
N THR A 249 5.27 -9.13 -11.49
CA THR A 249 5.29 -7.93 -12.33
C THR A 249 6.69 -7.34 -12.43
N LEU A 250 6.96 -6.55 -13.47
CA LEU A 250 8.26 -5.90 -13.62
C LEU A 250 8.56 -4.92 -12.48
N GLN A 251 7.58 -4.16 -11.99
CA GLN A 251 7.80 -3.23 -10.88
C GLN A 251 8.13 -3.97 -9.59
N LEU A 252 7.41 -5.04 -9.26
CA LEU A 252 7.73 -5.81 -8.06
C LEU A 252 9.12 -6.43 -8.15
N ASN A 253 9.46 -7.01 -9.30
CA ASN A 253 10.78 -7.59 -9.52
C ASN A 253 11.90 -6.55 -9.37
N LYS A 254 11.68 -5.31 -9.83
CA LYS A 254 12.62 -4.20 -9.65
C LYS A 254 12.73 -3.78 -8.19
N ALA A 255 11.62 -3.66 -7.48
CA ALA A 255 11.61 -3.32 -6.05
C ALA A 255 12.39 -4.37 -5.24
N LEU A 256 12.10 -5.66 -5.45
CA LEU A 256 12.82 -6.77 -4.79
C LEU A 256 14.31 -6.79 -5.14
N ASN A 257 14.67 -6.58 -6.41
CA ASN A 257 16.07 -6.51 -6.82
C ASN A 257 16.80 -5.34 -6.16
N ARG A 258 16.17 -4.15 -6.05
CA ARG A 258 16.75 -3.01 -5.32
C ARG A 258 17.01 -3.39 -3.87
N LEU A 259 16.01 -3.92 -3.17
CA LEU A 259 16.16 -4.37 -1.78
C LEU A 259 17.34 -5.35 -1.62
N GLN A 260 17.42 -6.37 -2.49
CA GLN A 260 18.49 -7.37 -2.49
C GLN A 260 19.88 -6.75 -2.78
N CYS A 261 19.97 -5.83 -3.75
CA CYS A 261 21.22 -5.14 -4.09
C CYS A 261 21.79 -4.29 -2.95
N PHE A 262 20.93 -3.76 -2.07
CA PHE A 262 21.35 -3.02 -0.87
C PHE A 262 21.55 -3.91 0.35
N GLY A 263 21.39 -5.23 0.23
CA GLY A 263 21.57 -6.18 1.33
C GLY A 263 20.49 -6.09 2.40
N ILE A 264 19.31 -5.54 2.05
CA ILE A 264 18.19 -5.42 2.98
C ILE A 264 17.57 -6.80 3.17
N ASN A 265 17.45 -7.23 4.43
CA ASN A 265 16.76 -8.49 4.73
C ASN A 265 15.26 -8.36 4.42
N ILE A 266 14.69 -9.41 3.81
CA ILE A 266 13.28 -9.47 3.42
C ILE A 266 12.63 -10.62 4.19
N ASP A 267 11.82 -10.29 5.20
CA ASP A 267 11.06 -11.26 5.97
C ASP A 267 9.72 -11.56 5.29
N ILE A 268 9.67 -12.65 4.54
CA ILE A 268 8.48 -13.06 3.80
C ILE A 268 7.58 -13.93 4.69
N ILE A 269 6.41 -13.40 5.04
CA ILE A 269 5.46 -14.05 5.94
C ILE A 269 4.41 -14.84 5.14
N PRO A 270 4.29 -16.17 5.33
CA PRO A 270 3.33 -17.00 4.63
C PRO A 270 1.90 -16.70 5.10
N PRO A 271 0.86 -17.01 4.30
CA PRO A 271 -0.52 -16.78 4.71
C PRO A 271 -0.84 -17.54 6.00
N ALA A 272 -1.77 -17.01 6.79
CA ALA A 272 -2.23 -17.71 7.98
C ALA A 272 -3.03 -18.97 7.61
N LEU A 273 -2.88 -20.02 8.42
CA LEU A 273 -3.74 -21.19 8.31
C LEU A 273 -5.14 -20.82 8.78
N LYS A 274 -6.16 -21.11 7.96
CA LYS A 274 -7.56 -20.85 8.31
C LYS A 274 -7.95 -21.64 9.55
N ARG A 275 -8.80 -21.05 10.39
CA ARG A 275 -9.37 -21.75 11.56
C ARG A 275 -10.41 -22.79 11.14
N GLU A 276 -11.13 -22.53 10.05
CA GLU A 276 -12.17 -23.40 9.52
C GLU A 276 -12.04 -23.60 8.01
N ARG A 277 -12.75 -24.60 7.45
CA ARG A 277 -12.90 -24.80 6.00
C ARG A 277 -13.84 -23.76 5.36
N SER A 278 -13.65 -22.48 5.70
CA SER A 278 -14.42 -21.36 5.17
C SER A 278 -13.78 -20.82 3.89
N ARG A 279 -14.63 -20.37 2.95
CA ARG A 279 -14.17 -19.60 1.78
C ARG A 279 -13.79 -18.16 2.14
N ARG A 280 -14.15 -17.67 3.33
CA ARG A 280 -13.81 -16.32 3.78
C ARG A 280 -12.31 -16.21 4.05
N ILE A 281 -11.77 -15.02 3.83
CA ILE A 281 -10.39 -14.67 4.20
C ILE A 281 -10.45 -14.15 5.63
N GLU A 282 -9.63 -14.76 6.49
CA GLU A 282 -9.58 -14.48 7.93
C GLU A 282 -8.27 -13.78 8.26
N LEU A 283 -8.32 -12.80 9.14
CA LEU A 283 -7.13 -12.11 9.64
C LEU A 283 -6.74 -12.72 10.99
N ILE A 284 -5.54 -13.32 11.07
CA ILE A 284 -5.14 -14.15 12.20
C ILE A 284 -3.81 -13.63 12.76
N SER A 285 -3.74 -13.49 14.09
CA SER A 285 -2.51 -13.12 14.80
C SER A 285 -1.41 -14.15 14.54
N ARG A 286 -0.24 -13.69 14.09
CA ARG A 286 0.97 -14.52 13.94
C ARG A 286 1.86 -14.47 15.18
N GLY A 287 1.82 -13.36 15.91
CA GLY A 287 2.52 -13.25 17.19
C GLY A 287 2.52 -11.82 17.72
N LYS A 288 2.96 -11.68 18.97
CA LYS A 288 3.18 -10.40 19.65
C LYS A 288 4.62 -10.36 20.16
N ILE A 289 5.26 -9.21 20.04
CA ILE A 289 6.55 -8.88 20.65
C ILE A 289 6.51 -7.44 21.13
N HIS A 290 6.72 -7.23 22.44
CA HIS A 290 6.70 -5.89 23.06
C HIS A 290 5.44 -5.11 22.64
N ASN A 291 5.61 -3.91 22.08
CA ASN A 291 4.53 -3.06 21.57
C ASN A 291 3.83 -3.63 20.32
N PHE A 292 4.41 -4.58 19.58
CA PHE A 292 3.97 -4.95 18.24
C PHE A 292 3.22 -6.28 18.21
N LYS A 293 2.13 -6.33 17.46
CA LYS A 293 1.43 -7.59 17.15
C LYS A 293 1.07 -7.65 15.68
N LEU A 294 1.59 -8.68 15.01
CA LEU A 294 1.41 -8.89 13.59
C LEU A 294 0.23 -9.83 13.33
N PHE A 295 -0.62 -9.44 12.40
CA PHE A 295 -1.70 -10.24 11.88
C PHE A 295 -1.47 -10.50 10.40
N ARG A 296 -1.78 -11.71 9.96
CA ARG A 296 -1.63 -12.13 8.57
C ARG A 296 -2.95 -12.74 8.12
N SER A 297 -3.42 -12.33 6.95
CA SER A 297 -4.58 -12.96 6.35
C SER A 297 -4.31 -14.40 5.93
N SER A 298 -5.35 -15.22 5.97
CA SER A 298 -5.34 -16.51 5.29
C SER A 298 -5.34 -16.35 3.77
N ASP A 299 -5.05 -17.44 3.07
CA ASP A 299 -4.96 -17.40 1.61
C ASP A 299 -6.35 -17.18 0.96
N GLY A 300 -6.34 -16.50 -0.19
CA GLY A 300 -7.54 -16.19 -0.95
C GLY A 300 -7.24 -15.44 -2.24
N ALA A 301 -8.25 -15.28 -3.10
CA ALA A 301 -8.06 -14.75 -4.45
C ALA A 301 -7.70 -13.26 -4.50
N ASN A 302 -8.24 -12.44 -3.61
CA ASN A 302 -8.04 -10.98 -3.61
C ASN A 302 -6.75 -10.60 -2.86
N ILE A 303 -5.84 -9.86 -3.50
CA ILE A 303 -4.56 -9.46 -2.92
C ILE A 303 -4.73 -8.48 -1.75
N ASN A 304 -5.62 -7.50 -1.88
CA ASN A 304 -5.93 -6.46 -0.87
C ASN A 304 -6.49 -7.09 0.42
N GLN A 305 -7.11 -8.27 0.33
CA GLN A 305 -7.64 -8.99 1.50
C GLN A 305 -6.62 -9.94 2.12
N SER A 306 -5.51 -10.20 1.43
CA SER A 306 -4.53 -11.23 1.76
C SER A 306 -3.21 -10.64 2.26
N GLY A 307 -3.25 -9.49 2.94
CA GLY A 307 -2.10 -8.77 3.44
C GLY A 307 -1.72 -9.00 4.90
N ILE A 308 -0.95 -8.05 5.44
CA ILE A 308 -0.49 -7.94 6.83
C ILE A 308 -1.18 -6.75 7.49
N VAL A 309 -1.64 -6.92 8.73
CA VAL A 309 -2.10 -5.83 9.61
C VAL A 309 -1.21 -5.78 10.84
N LEU A 310 -0.88 -4.57 11.30
CA LEU A 310 -0.06 -4.36 12.49
C LEU A 310 -0.88 -3.61 13.54
N THR A 311 -0.83 -4.07 14.79
CA THR A 311 -1.24 -3.26 15.93
C THR A 311 -0.03 -2.89 16.77
N ILE A 312 0.03 -1.63 17.20
CA ILE A 312 1.12 -1.10 18.03
C ILE A 312 0.52 -0.56 19.32
N GLU A 313 0.87 -1.17 20.43
CA GLU A 313 0.45 -0.79 21.76
C GLU A 313 1.36 0.32 22.30
N GLY A 314 0.85 1.55 22.39
CA GLY A 314 1.51 2.65 23.07
C GLY A 314 1.14 2.72 24.55
N ASP A 315 1.44 3.84 25.19
CA ASP A 315 1.21 4.02 26.62
C ASP A 315 -0.29 4.21 26.93
N ARG A 316 -1.04 4.84 26.02
CA ARG A 316 -2.45 5.24 26.25
C ARG A 316 -3.44 4.64 25.25
N LYS A 317 -2.99 4.30 24.05
CA LYS A 317 -3.77 3.91 22.88
C LYS A 317 -3.11 2.73 22.17
N VAL A 318 -3.85 2.12 21.26
CA VAL A 318 -3.33 1.08 20.35
C VAL A 318 -3.53 1.55 18.91
N ALA A 319 -2.44 1.78 18.19
CA ALA A 319 -2.50 2.04 16.75
C ALA A 319 -2.88 0.77 16.00
N VAL A 320 -3.70 0.92 14.96
CA VAL A 320 -4.09 -0.17 14.06
C VAL A 320 -3.84 0.27 12.62
N LEU A 321 -2.83 -0.35 11.99
CA LEU A 321 -2.40 -0.06 10.63
C LEU A 321 -2.97 -1.14 9.71
N THR A 322 -3.96 -0.76 8.90
CA THR A 322 -4.91 -1.73 8.32
C THR A 322 -4.64 -2.09 6.87
N GLY A 323 -3.85 -1.29 6.12
CA GLY A 323 -3.76 -1.43 4.67
C GLY A 323 -5.15 -1.38 4.01
N ASP A 324 -5.33 -2.19 2.97
CA ASP A 324 -6.58 -2.27 2.20
C ASP A 324 -7.52 -3.40 2.61
N HIS A 325 -7.31 -3.93 3.83
CA HIS A 325 -8.14 -4.97 4.38
C HIS A 325 -9.61 -4.53 4.50
N HIS A 326 -10.52 -5.49 4.43
CA HIS A 326 -11.95 -5.20 4.56
C HIS A 326 -12.35 -4.92 6.01
N TYR A 327 -13.36 -4.07 6.23
CA TYR A 327 -13.86 -3.73 7.57
C TYR A 327 -14.18 -4.97 8.41
N PRO A 328 -14.85 -6.02 7.88
CA PRO A 328 -15.11 -7.24 8.65
C PRO A 328 -13.87 -8.01 9.07
N GLN A 329 -12.76 -7.91 8.33
CA GLN A 329 -11.50 -8.54 8.77
C GLN A 329 -10.93 -7.80 9.98
N ILE A 330 -11.02 -6.47 9.98
CA ILE A 330 -10.52 -5.62 11.06
C ILE A 330 -11.34 -5.79 12.33
N TYR A 331 -12.67 -5.59 12.29
CA TYR A 331 -13.46 -5.63 13.52
C TYR A 331 -13.70 -7.05 14.08
N ASN A 332 -13.54 -8.12 13.27
CA ASN A 332 -13.65 -9.50 13.78
C ASN A 332 -12.30 -10.09 14.17
N GLY A 333 -11.21 -9.73 13.47
CA GLY A 333 -9.90 -10.35 13.63
C GLY A 333 -8.94 -9.58 14.53
N VAL A 334 -9.09 -8.25 14.60
CA VAL A 334 -8.08 -7.37 15.20
C VAL A 334 -8.64 -6.61 16.40
N LEU A 335 -9.77 -5.93 16.23
CA LEU A 335 -10.32 -5.05 17.24
C LEU A 335 -11.05 -5.82 18.35
N ASN A 336 -10.78 -5.48 19.60
CA ASN A 336 -11.49 -5.99 20.77
C ASN A 336 -12.38 -4.91 21.39
N ARG A 337 -13.69 -5.19 21.52
CA ARG A 337 -14.70 -4.29 22.11
C ARG A 337 -14.46 -4.00 23.59
N SER A 338 -13.79 -4.92 24.29
CA SER A 338 -13.45 -4.78 25.72
C SER A 338 -12.01 -4.29 25.92
N SER A 339 -11.39 -3.70 24.90
CA SER A 339 -10.04 -3.13 25.02
C SER A 339 -10.01 -2.03 26.07
N ILE A 340 -9.05 -2.10 26.99
CA ILE A 340 -8.83 -1.08 28.02
C ILE A 340 -8.29 0.20 27.38
N LYS A 341 -7.33 0.06 26.46
CA LYS A 341 -6.80 1.17 25.66
C LYS A 341 -7.68 1.37 24.43
N PRO A 342 -8.13 2.61 24.15
CA PRO A 342 -8.83 2.90 22.91
C PRO A 342 -7.89 2.80 21.70
N TYR A 343 -8.47 2.58 20.52
CA TYR A 343 -7.73 2.41 19.27
C TYR A 343 -7.53 3.72 18.53
N GLU A 344 -6.35 3.88 17.95
CA GLU A 344 -6.00 4.88 16.96
C GLU A 344 -5.99 4.20 15.58
N LEU A 345 -7.01 4.46 14.75
CA LEU A 345 -7.24 3.66 13.55
C LEU A 345 -6.78 4.39 12.29
N VAL A 346 -5.87 3.78 11.54
CA VAL A 346 -5.71 4.14 10.12
C VAL A 346 -6.85 3.48 9.36
N VAL A 347 -7.66 4.27 8.65
CA VAL A 347 -8.91 3.78 8.05
C VAL A 347 -8.59 2.81 6.90
N PRO A 348 -9.22 1.61 6.87
CA PRO A 348 -8.96 0.64 5.82
C PRO A 348 -9.29 1.14 4.42
N HIS A 349 -8.42 0.81 3.47
CA HIS A 349 -8.61 1.06 2.03
C HIS A 349 -9.05 2.50 1.76
N HIS A 350 -8.39 3.48 2.39
CA HIS A 350 -8.65 4.90 2.19
C HIS A 350 -10.13 5.31 2.40
N GLY A 351 -10.83 4.67 3.34
CA GLY A 351 -12.24 4.95 3.62
C GLY A 351 -13.18 4.40 2.54
N GLY A 352 -12.66 3.42 1.80
CA GLY A 352 -13.19 2.97 0.55
C GLY A 352 -14.21 1.86 0.61
N ASN A 353 -14.41 1.22 -0.55
CA ASN A 353 -15.14 -0.03 -0.66
C ASN A 353 -14.34 -1.22 -0.11
N ALA A 354 -14.20 -1.27 1.22
CA ALA A 354 -13.53 -2.35 1.95
C ALA A 354 -14.56 -3.37 2.48
N GLY A 355 -15.52 -3.78 1.64
CA GLY A 355 -16.60 -4.71 2.01
C GLY A 355 -17.66 -4.10 2.94
N ASP A 356 -18.39 -4.98 3.64
CA ASP A 356 -19.55 -4.58 4.44
C ASP A 356 -19.16 -3.70 5.64
N PHE A 357 -19.77 -2.51 5.72
CA PHE A 357 -19.61 -1.59 6.84
C PHE A 357 -20.83 -1.65 7.77
N ASP A 358 -20.67 -2.28 8.94
CA ASP A 358 -21.69 -2.37 9.99
C ASP A 358 -21.51 -1.25 11.03
N LEU A 359 -22.33 -0.21 10.92
CA LEU A 359 -22.31 0.95 11.81
C LEU A 359 -22.52 0.57 13.28
N SER A 360 -23.35 -0.44 13.56
CA SER A 360 -23.67 -0.84 14.94
C SER A 360 -22.48 -1.47 15.64
N LEU A 361 -21.65 -2.21 14.89
CA LEU A 361 -20.42 -2.81 15.40
C LEU A 361 -19.34 -1.76 15.61
N TRP A 362 -19.13 -0.90 14.62
CA TRP A 362 -18.15 0.18 14.69
C TRP A 362 -18.42 1.16 15.83
N ASN A 363 -19.69 1.43 16.16
CA ASN A 363 -20.05 2.26 17.31
C ASN A 363 -19.72 1.65 18.68
N ARG A 364 -19.48 0.34 18.76
CA ARG A 364 -19.13 -0.36 20.01
C ARG A 364 -17.63 -0.55 20.19
N ILE A 365 -16.81 -0.17 19.20
CA ILE A 365 -15.36 -0.21 19.33
C ILE A 365 -14.90 1.04 20.09
N PRO A 366 -14.01 0.90 21.09
CA PRO A 366 -13.43 2.05 21.78
C PRO A 366 -12.40 2.72 20.85
N LEU A 367 -12.85 3.60 19.95
CA LEU A 367 -12.00 4.41 19.08
C LEU A 367 -11.64 5.72 19.80
N ALA A 368 -10.35 6.07 19.84
CA ALA A 368 -9.88 7.37 20.31
C ALA A 368 -10.01 8.41 19.19
N SER A 369 -9.36 8.14 18.07
CA SER A 369 -9.35 8.93 16.84
C SER A 369 -8.81 8.06 15.69
N GLY A 370 -8.48 8.68 14.56
CA GLY A 370 -7.78 7.99 13.49
C GLY A 370 -7.39 8.91 12.33
N GLY A 371 -6.66 8.33 11.39
CA GLY A 371 -6.19 8.99 10.18
C GLY A 371 -6.75 8.33 8.91
N LEU A 372 -7.02 9.14 7.91
CA LEU A 372 -7.48 8.73 6.59
C LEU A 372 -6.65 9.46 5.53
N SER A 373 -5.72 8.74 4.89
CA SER A 373 -5.11 9.23 3.64
C SER A 373 -6.03 8.89 2.48
N THR A 374 -6.52 9.89 1.77
CA THR A 374 -7.35 9.74 0.57
C THR A 374 -7.23 10.98 -0.31
N LYS A 375 -7.60 10.88 -1.58
CA LYS A 375 -7.70 11.99 -2.53
C LYS A 375 -9.10 11.94 -3.17
N SER A 376 -9.96 12.85 -2.73
CA SER A 376 -11.36 13.01 -3.11
C SER A 376 -11.48 13.09 -4.63
N PHE A 377 -12.56 12.52 -5.15
CA PHE A 377 -12.88 12.47 -6.59
C PHE A 377 -11.88 11.72 -7.47
N ARG A 378 -10.75 11.25 -6.92
CA ARG A 378 -9.79 10.44 -7.67
C ARG A 378 -10.30 9.01 -7.87
N TYR A 379 -11.17 8.50 -6.99
CA TYR A 379 -11.66 7.13 -7.01
C TYR A 379 -13.14 6.99 -6.67
N LYS A 380 -13.89 6.23 -7.48
CA LYS A 380 -15.32 5.95 -7.25
C LYS A 380 -15.59 5.20 -5.94
N ASN A 381 -14.61 4.41 -5.51
CA ASN A 381 -14.66 3.60 -4.31
C ASN A 381 -14.21 4.37 -3.07
N LEU A 382 -13.67 5.60 -3.17
CA LEU A 382 -13.08 6.34 -2.06
C LEU A 382 -13.63 7.78 -1.94
N PRO A 383 -13.85 8.26 -0.71
CA PRO A 383 -14.46 7.54 0.39
C PRO A 383 -15.98 7.45 0.17
N GLN A 384 -16.62 6.32 0.52
CA GLN A 384 -18.08 6.21 0.38
C GLN A 384 -18.76 7.21 1.33
N GLY A 385 -19.75 7.97 0.86
CA GLY A 385 -20.36 9.06 1.66
C GLY A 385 -20.79 8.63 3.08
N LYS A 386 -21.34 7.43 3.24
CA LYS A 386 -21.67 6.82 4.55
C LYS A 386 -20.45 6.62 5.44
N ILE A 387 -19.37 6.06 4.88
CA ILE A 387 -18.15 5.69 5.60
C ILE A 387 -17.35 6.94 5.95
N HIS A 388 -17.19 7.83 4.97
CA HIS A 388 -16.59 9.14 5.16
C HIS A 388 -17.31 9.91 6.27
N ASN A 389 -18.65 9.99 6.21
CA ASN A 389 -19.43 10.65 7.24
C ASN A 389 -19.25 10.03 8.62
N PHE A 390 -19.14 8.69 8.72
CA PHE A 390 -18.86 8.05 9.99
C PHE A 390 -17.50 8.45 10.56
N PHE A 391 -16.41 8.21 9.82
CA PHE A 391 -15.07 8.45 10.34
C PHE A 391 -14.78 9.94 10.51
N ILE A 392 -15.04 10.74 9.47
CA ILE A 392 -14.65 12.16 9.46
C ILE A 392 -15.66 13.01 10.23
N THR A 393 -16.96 12.91 9.94
CA THR A 393 -17.96 13.79 10.56
C THR A 393 -18.35 13.34 11.96
N GLN A 394 -18.63 12.04 12.17
CA GLN A 394 -19.15 11.55 13.46
C GLN A 394 -18.05 11.20 14.46
N LYS A 395 -16.89 10.73 13.99
CA LYS A 395 -15.74 10.36 14.84
C LYS A 395 -14.60 11.38 14.80
N SER A 396 -14.73 12.45 14.02
CA SER A 396 -13.73 13.52 13.91
C SER A 396 -12.33 13.04 13.53
N PHE A 397 -12.24 11.97 12.73
CA PHE A 397 -10.96 11.47 12.23
C PHE A 397 -10.30 12.51 11.32
N HIS A 398 -8.98 12.48 11.26
CA HIS A 398 -8.19 13.36 10.40
C HIS A 398 -8.16 12.80 8.98
N CYS A 399 -8.82 13.49 8.05
CA CYS A 399 -8.66 13.29 6.61
C CYS A 399 -7.48 14.15 6.14
N THR A 400 -6.42 13.54 5.62
CA THR A 400 -5.17 14.25 5.28
C THR A 400 -5.40 15.27 4.18
N GLU A 401 -6.11 14.91 3.12
CA GLU A 401 -6.47 15.84 2.03
C GLU A 401 -7.38 16.96 2.53
N CYS A 402 -8.42 16.64 3.31
CA CYS A 402 -9.39 17.61 3.78
C CYS A 402 -8.75 18.70 4.68
N ARG A 403 -7.57 18.41 5.25
CA ARG A 403 -6.82 19.29 6.14
C ARG A 403 -5.48 19.73 5.55
N GLU A 404 -5.13 19.25 4.36
CA GLU A 404 -3.87 19.49 3.66
C GLU A 404 -2.64 19.26 4.58
N SER A 405 -2.72 18.23 5.42
CA SER A 405 -1.65 17.94 6.39
C SER A 405 -1.61 16.47 6.80
N ASP A 406 -0.42 16.03 7.19
CA ASP A 406 -0.23 14.76 7.89
C ASP A 406 -1.03 14.73 9.19
N TYR A 407 -1.40 13.53 9.65
CA TYR A 407 -1.98 13.30 10.97
C TYR A 407 -0.89 12.82 11.92
N VAL A 408 -0.78 13.42 13.11
CA VAL A 408 0.19 13.02 14.15
C VAL A 408 -0.52 12.86 15.49
N THR A 409 -0.21 11.78 16.22
CA THR A 409 -0.71 11.56 17.58
C THR A 409 0.26 10.69 18.38
N THR A 410 0.39 11.00 19.67
CA THR A 410 0.99 10.10 20.66
C THR A 410 0.12 8.85 20.86
N LEU A 411 0.76 7.71 21.07
CA LEU A 411 0.14 6.41 21.35
C LEU A 411 0.18 6.07 22.83
#